data_AF-A0A9Q4QYL6-F1
#
_entry.id   AF-A0A9Q4QYL6-F1
#
_cell.length_a   1.000
_cell.length_b   1.000
_cell.length_c   1.000
_cell.angle_alpha   90.00
_cell.angle_beta   90.00
_cell.angle_gamma   90.00
#
_symmetry.space_group_name_H-M   'P 1'
#
loop_
_entity.id
_entity.type
_entity.pdbx_description
1 polymer ?
#
loop_
_entity_poly.entity_id
_entity_poly.type
_entity_poly.pdbx_seq_one_letter_code
_entity_poly.pdbx_strand_id
1 'polypeptide(L)'
;HINNYDFWTGCISPEAREEKKKEKSEVFDVFWDKYHETMQKPKQYVARARREWDKLTKEEQQTAINHIEEVYYHTNDTRFIPLAATYLKDKAFLNEYID
;
A
#
# COMPACT_ATOMS: atom_id res chain seq x y z
N HIS A 1 -24.81 26.21 2.08
CA HIS A 1 -24.09 24.93 1.95
C HIS A 1 -24.02 24.32 3.34
N ILE A 2 -24.66 23.17 3.58
CA ILE A 2 -24.62 22.50 4.89
C ILE A 2 -23.37 21.63 4.91
N ASN A 3 -22.40 21.98 5.74
CA ASN A 3 -21.22 21.14 5.94
C ASN A 3 -21.67 19.77 6.46
N ASN A 4 -21.10 18.69 5.91
CA ASN A 4 -21.34 17.30 6.32
C ASN A 4 -22.66 16.63 5.87
N TYR A 5 -23.42 17.19 4.92
CA TYR A 5 -24.65 16.56 4.39
C TYR A 5 -24.41 15.13 3.85
N ASP A 6 -23.29 14.92 3.15
CA ASP A 6 -22.86 13.64 2.58
C ASP A 6 -22.59 12.57 3.66
N PHE A 7 -22.16 12.99 4.87
CA PHE A 7 -21.88 12.10 6.00
C PHE A 7 -23.18 11.57 6.63
N TRP A 8 -24.21 12.42 6.75
CA TRP A 8 -25.50 12.05 7.36
C TRP A 8 -26.43 11.28 6.41
N THR A 9 -26.27 11.45 5.10
CA THR A 9 -27.14 10.82 4.09
C THR A 9 -26.54 9.56 3.47
N GLY A 10 -25.24 9.29 3.70
CA GLY A 10 -24.52 8.21 3.01
C GLY A 10 -24.35 8.44 1.50
N CYS A 11 -24.89 9.53 0.97
CA CYS A 11 -24.74 9.96 -0.40
C CYS A 11 -23.42 10.73 -0.54
N ILE A 12 -22.32 9.98 -0.66
CA ILE A 12 -21.02 10.58 -0.99
C ILE A 12 -21.14 11.20 -2.39
N SER A 13 -20.94 12.51 -2.47
CA SER A 13 -20.87 13.25 -3.74
C SER A 13 -19.86 12.61 -4.72
N PRO A 14 -20.11 12.69 -6.04
CA PRO A 14 -19.17 12.23 -7.06
C PRO A 14 -17.75 12.78 -6.84
N GLU A 15 -17.64 14.03 -6.42
CA GLU A 15 -16.40 14.73 -6.10
C GLU A 15 -15.65 14.03 -4.96
N ALA A 16 -16.31 13.77 -3.83
CA ALA A 16 -15.70 13.07 -2.70
C ALA A 16 -15.33 11.61 -3.02
N ARG A 17 -16.02 10.96 -3.98
CA ARG A 17 -15.61 9.63 -4.49
C ARG A 17 -14.34 9.72 -5.35
N GLU A 18 -14.22 10.75 -6.17
CA GLU A 18 -13.07 10.99 -7.03
C GLU A 18 -11.83 11.34 -6.18
N GLU A 19 -12.00 12.19 -5.18
CA GLU A 19 -10.95 12.51 -4.19
C GLU A 19 -10.44 11.27 -3.48
N LYS A 20 -11.34 10.38 -3.01
CA LYS A 20 -10.94 9.12 -2.38
C LYS A 20 -10.19 8.18 -3.32
N LYS A 21 -10.53 8.14 -4.60
CA LYS A 21 -9.78 7.36 -5.61
C LYS A 21 -8.40 7.96 -5.85
N LYS A 22 -8.32 9.29 -5.93
CA LYS A 22 -7.06 10.02 -6.09
C LYS A 22 -6.13 9.80 -4.90
N GLU A 23 -6.63 9.99 -3.68
CA GLU A 23 -5.92 9.70 -2.42
C GLU A 23 -5.37 8.26 -2.44
N LYS A 24 -6.21 7.26 -2.74
CA LYS A 24 -5.77 5.87 -2.83
C LYS A 24 -4.67 5.63 -3.87
N SER A 25 -4.73 6.33 -5.01
CA SER A 25 -3.67 6.24 -6.02
C SER A 25 -2.37 6.86 -5.52
N GLU A 26 -2.42 8.04 -4.90
CA GLU A 26 -1.23 8.73 -4.39
C GLU A 26 -0.51 7.91 -3.32
N VAL A 27 -1.25 7.28 -2.38
CA VAL A 27 -0.64 6.43 -1.35
C VAL A 27 -0.03 5.15 -1.96
N PHE A 28 -0.69 4.55 -2.97
CA PHE A 28 -0.09 3.43 -3.69
C PHE A 28 1.23 3.83 -4.36
N ASP A 29 1.29 5.02 -4.97
CA ASP A 29 2.49 5.49 -5.66
C ASP A 29 3.64 5.71 -4.67
N VAL A 30 3.35 6.21 -3.45
CA VAL A 30 4.33 6.29 -2.34
C VAL A 30 4.86 4.90 -1.96
N PHE A 31 3.97 3.92 -1.76
CA PHE A 31 4.37 2.53 -1.54
C PHE A 31 5.25 2.01 -2.67
N TRP A 32 4.82 2.24 -3.91
CA TRP A 32 5.44 1.72 -5.11
C TRP A 32 6.86 2.25 -5.29
N ASP A 33 7.07 3.54 -5.05
CA ASP A 33 8.38 4.16 -5.15
C ASP A 33 9.29 3.72 -4.01
N LYS A 34 8.82 3.82 -2.76
CA LYS A 34 9.61 3.42 -1.58
C LYS A 34 10.03 1.95 -1.65
N TYR A 35 9.12 1.05 -2.02
CA TYR A 35 9.42 -0.38 -2.12
C TYR A 35 10.58 -0.65 -3.09
N HIS A 36 10.56 -0.06 -4.28
CA HIS A 36 11.57 -0.33 -5.29
C HIS A 36 12.88 0.41 -5.03
N GLU A 37 12.83 1.57 -4.35
CA GLU A 37 14.02 2.25 -3.85
C GLU A 37 14.73 1.40 -2.78
N THR A 38 14.00 0.91 -1.78
CA THR A 38 14.58 0.10 -0.69
C THR A 38 15.07 -1.26 -1.20
N MET A 39 14.24 -1.98 -1.95
CA MET A 39 14.50 -3.37 -2.36
C MET A 39 15.45 -3.48 -3.56
N GLN A 40 15.73 -2.37 -4.25
CA GLN A 40 16.53 -2.31 -5.49
C GLN A 40 16.07 -3.32 -6.56
N LYS A 41 14.77 -3.56 -6.64
CA LYS A 41 14.15 -4.44 -7.64
C LYS A 41 13.54 -3.61 -8.78
N PRO A 42 13.44 -4.18 -10.00
CA PRO A 42 12.73 -3.52 -11.09
C PRO A 42 11.22 -3.45 -10.81
N LYS A 43 10.60 -2.33 -11.21
CA LYS A 43 9.14 -2.10 -11.13
C LYS A 43 8.40 -3.06 -12.08
N GLN A 44 7.96 -4.21 -11.57
CA GLN A 44 7.28 -5.26 -12.35
C GLN A 44 5.90 -5.60 -11.80
N TYR A 45 4.98 -5.98 -12.68
CA TYR A 45 3.63 -6.42 -12.32
C TYR A 45 2.80 -5.38 -11.55
N VAL A 46 2.90 -4.10 -11.90
CA VAL A 46 2.16 -2.99 -11.25
C VAL A 46 0.65 -3.24 -11.15
N ALA A 47 0.03 -3.81 -12.19
CA ALA A 47 -1.39 -4.13 -12.18
C ALA A 47 -1.74 -5.21 -11.13
N ARG A 48 -0.85 -6.18 -10.91
CA ARG A 48 -1.01 -7.19 -9.86
C ARG A 48 -0.80 -6.56 -8.48
N ALA A 49 0.21 -5.72 -8.32
CA ALA A 49 0.47 -5.02 -7.07
C ALA A 49 -0.70 -4.12 -6.66
N ARG A 50 -1.29 -3.35 -7.59
CA ARG A 50 -2.51 -2.56 -7.32
C ARG A 50 -3.68 -3.42 -6.86
N ARG A 51 -3.90 -4.56 -7.52
CA ARG A 51 -4.97 -5.49 -7.12
C ARG A 51 -4.78 -6.03 -5.70
N GLU A 52 -3.55 -6.31 -5.29
CA GLU A 52 -3.28 -6.75 -3.91
C GLU A 52 -3.38 -5.57 -2.92
N TRP A 53 -2.92 -4.38 -3.30
CA TRP A 53 -3.04 -3.15 -2.51
C TRP A 53 -4.48 -2.77 -2.20
N ASP A 54 -5.38 -2.89 -3.18
CA ASP A 54 -6.80 -2.54 -3.05
C ASP A 54 -7.56 -3.47 -2.07
N LYS A 55 -6.97 -4.62 -1.71
CA LYS A 55 -7.53 -5.55 -0.70
C LYS A 55 -7.15 -5.16 0.73
N LEU A 56 -6.15 -4.30 0.91
CA LEU A 56 -5.66 -3.90 2.22
C LEU A 56 -6.52 -2.79 2.83
N THR A 57 -6.63 -2.77 4.16
CA THR A 57 -7.21 -1.62 4.87
C THR A 57 -6.27 -0.41 4.83
N LYS A 58 -6.74 0.79 5.19
CA LYS A 58 -5.86 1.97 5.25
C LYS A 58 -4.70 1.77 6.24
N GLU A 59 -4.97 1.09 7.35
CA GLU A 59 -4.00 0.75 8.38
C GLU A 59 -2.96 -0.22 7.82
N GLU A 60 -3.40 -1.29 7.14
CA GLU A 60 -2.49 -2.27 6.51
C GLU A 60 -1.64 -1.63 5.41
N GLN A 61 -2.19 -0.71 4.62
CA GLN A 61 -1.45 0.05 3.62
C GLN A 61 -0.34 0.89 4.26
N GLN A 62 -0.65 1.58 5.36
CA GLN A 62 0.35 2.36 6.08
C GLN A 62 1.43 1.47 6.70
N THR A 63 1.04 0.36 7.33
CA THR A 63 1.98 -0.63 7.89
C THR A 63 2.88 -1.21 6.80
N ALA A 64 2.31 -1.52 5.63
CA ALA A 64 3.06 -1.99 4.47
C ALA A 64 4.10 -0.99 3.95
N ILE A 65 3.90 0.32 4.13
CA ILE A 65 4.89 1.35 3.79
C ILE A 65 5.94 1.50 4.90
N ASN A 66 5.51 1.44 6.16
CA ASN A 66 6.37 1.64 7.31
C ASN A 66 7.41 0.51 7.43
N HIS A 67 7.00 -0.74 7.21
CA HIS A 67 7.83 -1.92 7.44
C HIS A 67 8.59 -2.40 6.19
N ILE A 68 8.67 -1.60 5.11
CA ILE A 68 9.46 -1.96 3.91
C ILE A 68 10.94 -2.16 4.27
N GLU A 69 11.51 -1.20 5.00
CA GLU A 69 12.92 -1.22 5.41
C GLU A 69 13.20 -2.37 6.37
N GLU A 70 12.32 -2.59 7.33
CA GLU A 70 12.44 -3.67 8.29
C GLU A 70 12.45 -5.04 7.63
N VAL A 71 11.51 -5.28 6.70
CA VAL A 71 11.49 -6.53 5.92
C VAL A 71 12.76 -6.67 5.07
N TYR A 72 13.29 -5.57 4.54
CA TYR A 72 14.56 -5.58 3.80
C TYR A 72 15.74 -5.97 4.71
N TYR A 73 15.88 -5.37 5.89
CA TYR A 73 16.97 -5.67 6.82
C TYR A 73 16.93 -7.09 7.37
N HIS A 74 15.74 -7.67 7.56
CA HIS A 74 15.59 -9.05 8.02
C HIS A 74 15.68 -10.08 6.89
N THR A 75 15.67 -9.64 5.63
CA THR A 75 15.92 -10.52 4.48
C THR A 75 17.43 -10.73 4.31
N ASN A 76 17.95 -11.78 4.97
CA ASN A 76 19.38 -12.11 4.98
C ASN A 76 20.02 -12.34 3.60
N ASP A 77 19.22 -12.66 2.59
CA ASP A 77 19.72 -12.90 1.23
C ASP A 77 18.81 -12.20 0.21
N THR A 78 19.41 -11.24 -0.51
CA THR A 78 18.75 -10.35 -1.47
C THR A 78 18.10 -11.08 -2.65
N ARG A 79 18.44 -12.35 -2.86
CA ARG A 79 17.79 -13.23 -3.84
C ARG A 79 16.38 -13.62 -3.43
N PHE A 80 16.09 -13.60 -2.13
CA PHE A 80 14.77 -13.94 -1.58
C PHE A 80 13.90 -12.72 -1.26
N ILE A 81 14.36 -11.51 -1.64
CA ILE A 81 13.50 -10.32 -1.59
C ILE A 81 12.26 -10.57 -2.47
N PRO A 82 11.04 -10.52 -1.88
CA PRO A 82 9.83 -10.78 -2.63
C PRO A 82 9.60 -9.71 -3.72
N LEU A 83 8.72 -9.99 -4.67
CA LEU A 83 8.17 -8.93 -5.53
C LEU A 83 7.17 -8.10 -4.74
N ALA A 84 6.97 -6.83 -5.10
CA ALA A 84 6.00 -5.95 -4.43
C ALA A 84 4.60 -6.58 -4.33
N ALA A 85 4.13 -7.24 -5.38
CA ALA A 85 2.84 -7.95 -5.35
C ALA A 85 2.82 -9.14 -4.38
N THR A 86 3.93 -9.87 -4.24
CA THR A 86 4.06 -10.99 -3.29
C THR A 86 4.13 -10.47 -1.86
N TYR A 87 4.89 -9.40 -1.63
CA TYR A 87 4.98 -8.70 -0.35
C TYR A 87 3.60 -8.27 0.18
N LEU A 88 2.77 -7.69 -0.69
CA LEU A 88 1.40 -7.29 -0.35
C LEU A 88 0.48 -8.50 -0.15
N LYS A 89 0.52 -9.48 -1.07
CA LYS A 89 -0.32 -10.68 -1.04
C LYS A 89 -0.14 -11.49 0.23
N ASP A 90 1.11 -11.73 0.61
CA ASP A 90 1.45 -12.57 1.75
C ASP A 90 1.55 -11.76 3.05
N LYS A 91 1.24 -10.45 2.98
CA LYS A 91 1.32 -9.50 4.09
C LYS A 91 2.63 -9.60 4.88
N ALA A 92 3.74 -9.65 4.15
CA ALA A 92 5.08 -9.85 4.73
C ALA A 92 5.46 -8.77 5.76
N PHE A 93 4.82 -7.61 5.70
CA PHE A 93 4.92 -6.51 6.67
C PHE A 93 4.31 -6.79 8.05
N LEU A 94 3.64 -7.94 8.23
CA LEU A 94 3.08 -8.40 9.50
C LEU A 94 3.89 -9.53 10.13
N ASN A 95 4.97 -10.00 9.50
CA ASN A 95 5.78 -11.07 10.07
C ASN A 95 6.47 -10.61 11.35
N GLU A 96 6.69 -11.53 12.29
CA GLU A 96 7.20 -11.32 13.67
C GLU A 96 8.66 -10.82 13.77
N TYR A 97 9.23 -10.22 12.73
CA TYR A 97 10.55 -9.59 12.79
C TYR A 97 10.56 -8.25 13.56
N ILE A 98 9.42 -7.89 14.15
CA ILE A 98 9.06 -6.59 14.74
C ILE A 98 8.81 -6.77 16.25
N ASP A 99 9.75 -7.41 16.94
CA ASP A 99 9.72 -7.60 18.41
C ASP A 99 10.83 -6.77 19.08
#